data_AF-C1L4A6-F1
#
_entry.id   AF-C1L4A6-F1
#
_cell.length_a   1.000
_cell.length_b   1.000
_cell.length_c   1.000
_cell.angle_alpha   90.00
_cell.angle_beta   90.00
_cell.angle_gamma   90.00
#
_symmetry.space_group_name_H-M   'P 1'
#
loop_
_entity.id
_entity.type
_entity.pdbx_description
1 polymer ?
#
loop_
_entity_poly.entity_id
_entity_poly.type
_entity_poly.pdbx_seq_one_letter_code
_entity_poly.pdbx_strand_id
1 'polypeptide(L)'
;MIFYVREITGLLAKNGHNTFLKYDIVKRASSHSFEISKMNVNLDDLQPKPLDRPIITSRELHPPVYCSPTRNSRLAWLETLKPLGLSQSSNTQSLVGMVDLHPDIFAVFPRIDLVHKNLYWQAHYRLIDWRCITTRAELPYGTRKKPWPQKKTGKARHGNRRTHIWLTGGQCKGPRGPESFFYVLPYNERLAGLLSMLTIKHAQNDLHIVDDFMLSETLEGDAKNIFTEAQTASLNLDALEDPLSPLNKTRHYRLTKTMNESAIYLRQLADLRRWGPSVLFIDAYSLADQLAIPRPGSENIGSYKTDSTNSSCNNLAISLACSSYENHVKNEISPESSAFKFNSISPRATHPGRGLTLMPVHSLNVWSMVHHDTLVISLKALEILETKLIAAQTVVVRDESDEAPYLHPSTPDWFSFEVEGEADDYLHTSFENRHFSDPVGSSKWRKDIL
;
A
#
# COMPACT_ATOMS: atom_id res chain seq x y z
N MET A 1 -4.36 18.44 -19.81
CA MET A 1 -5.23 19.51 -19.25
C MET A 1 -5.48 19.30 -17.75
N ILE A 2 -4.45 18.90 -16.97
CA ILE A 2 -4.49 18.73 -15.50
C ILE A 2 -3.26 19.40 -14.83
N PHE A 3 -2.30 19.89 -15.62
CA PHE A 3 -1.08 20.55 -15.11
C PHE A 3 -1.16 22.09 -15.07
N TYR A 4 -2.30 22.70 -15.44
CA TYR A 4 -2.44 24.17 -15.51
C TYR A 4 -3.20 24.81 -14.34
N VAL A 5 -3.67 24.02 -13.36
CA VAL A 5 -4.50 24.54 -12.24
C VAL A 5 -3.65 24.88 -11.00
N ARG A 6 -2.35 24.55 -10.99
CA ARG A 6 -1.49 24.71 -9.81
C ARG A 6 -0.74 26.05 -9.72
N GLU A 7 -0.81 26.90 -10.75
CA GLU A 7 -0.19 28.24 -10.73
C GLU A 7 -1.14 29.36 -10.27
N ILE A 8 -2.45 29.14 -10.27
CA ILE A 8 -3.42 30.20 -9.92
C ILE A 8 -3.67 30.28 -8.40
N THR A 9 -3.36 29.22 -7.63
CA THR A 9 -3.55 29.22 -6.17
C THR A 9 -2.36 29.81 -5.39
N GLY A 10 -1.23 30.09 -6.06
CA GLY A 10 -0.03 30.65 -5.42
C GLY A 10 0.02 32.18 -5.29
N LEU A 11 -0.87 32.91 -5.96
CA LEU A 11 -0.81 34.38 -6.06
C LEU A 11 -1.81 35.14 -5.17
N LEU A 12 -2.68 34.45 -4.43
CA LEU A 12 -3.74 35.07 -3.62
C LEU A 12 -3.50 35.03 -2.10
N ALA A 13 -2.32 34.58 -1.63
CA ALA A 13 -2.00 34.50 -0.20
C ALA A 13 -1.17 35.69 0.35
N LYS A 14 -1.07 36.81 -0.38
CA LYS A 14 -0.27 37.98 0.04
C LYS A 14 -1.04 39.23 0.46
N ASN A 15 -2.36 39.26 0.34
CA ASN A 15 -3.14 40.42 0.78
C ASN A 15 -4.06 40.01 1.92
N GLY A 16 -3.65 40.35 3.15
CA GLY A 16 -4.50 40.21 4.32
C GLY A 16 -5.72 41.12 4.18
N HIS A 17 -6.90 40.51 4.16
CA HIS A 17 -8.12 41.14 4.64
C HIS A 17 -9.03 40.06 5.24
N ASN A 18 -9.28 40.22 6.55
CA ASN A 18 -10.35 39.56 7.27
C ASN A 18 -11.69 39.81 6.57
N THR A 19 -12.32 38.77 6.05
CA THR A 19 -13.77 38.78 5.84
C THR A 19 -14.37 37.48 6.35
N PHE A 20 -14.87 37.58 7.58
CA PHE A 20 -15.89 36.71 8.15
C PHE A 20 -17.05 36.54 7.17
N LEU A 21 -17.33 35.30 6.78
CA LEU A 21 -18.67 34.92 6.31
C LEU A 21 -19.20 33.82 7.22
N LYS A 22 -20.10 34.26 8.10
CA LYS A 22 -21.05 33.44 8.86
C LYS A 22 -21.80 32.52 7.91
N TYR A 23 -21.77 31.22 8.20
CA TYR A 23 -22.88 30.33 7.89
C TYR A 23 -23.26 29.58 9.16
N ASP A 24 -24.20 30.18 9.89
CA ASP A 24 -25.10 29.52 10.84
C ASP A 24 -26.08 28.64 10.04
N ILE A 25 -26.21 27.35 10.40
CA ILE A 25 -27.25 26.33 10.10
C ILE A 25 -26.54 24.99 10.42
N VAL A 26 -26.72 24.22 11.50
CA VAL A 26 -27.85 23.88 12.36
C VAL A 26 -27.32 23.66 13.80
N LYS A 27 -27.69 24.53 14.73
CA LYS A 27 -27.70 24.24 16.17
C LYS A 27 -29.09 23.73 16.54
N ARG A 28 -29.26 22.41 16.69
CA ARG A 28 -30.30 21.78 17.53
C ARG A 28 -30.17 20.26 17.46
N ALA A 29 -29.45 19.69 18.43
CA ALA A 29 -29.73 18.42 19.12
C ALA A 29 -28.46 17.85 19.76
N SER A 30 -28.19 18.28 21.00
CA SER A 30 -27.53 17.55 22.11
C SER A 30 -26.74 18.53 23.00
N SER A 31 -27.49 19.30 23.78
CA SER A 31 -26.97 19.97 24.98
C SER A 31 -26.63 18.91 26.03
N HIS A 32 -25.48 18.27 25.89
CA HIS A 32 -24.75 17.62 26.98
C HIS A 32 -23.28 17.96 26.79
N SER A 33 -22.90 19.15 27.28
CA SER A 33 -21.51 19.45 27.60
C SER A 33 -21.08 18.47 28.68
N PHE A 34 -20.36 17.43 28.29
CA PHE A 34 -19.61 16.62 29.25
C PHE A 34 -18.47 17.51 29.78
N GLU A 35 -18.72 18.15 30.92
CA GLU A 35 -17.64 18.62 31.78
C GLU A 35 -16.85 17.39 32.22
N ILE A 36 -15.58 17.35 31.85
CA ILE A 36 -14.62 16.41 32.41
C ILE A 36 -14.60 16.68 33.92
N SER A 37 -15.08 15.73 34.70
CA SER A 37 -14.98 15.76 36.15
C SER A 37 -13.52 15.92 36.52
N LYS A 38 -13.18 17.07 37.11
CA LYS A 38 -11.88 17.29 37.76
C LYS A 38 -11.79 16.32 38.94
N MET A 39 -11.25 15.13 38.70
CA MET A 39 -10.73 14.31 39.78
C MET A 39 -9.41 14.95 40.22
N ASN A 40 -9.44 15.58 41.41
CA ASN A 40 -8.25 15.91 42.16
C ASN A 40 -7.60 14.61 42.61
N VAL A 41 -6.71 14.06 41.78
CA VAL A 41 -5.70 13.11 42.20
C VAL A 41 -4.37 13.85 42.02
N ASN A 42 -3.62 14.04 43.10
CA ASN A 42 -2.23 14.48 43.03
C ASN A 42 -1.46 13.43 42.21
N LEU A 43 -1.24 13.75 40.94
CA LEU A 43 -0.64 12.88 39.92
C LEU A 43 0.77 13.36 39.54
N ASP A 44 1.38 14.18 40.41
CA ASP A 44 2.70 14.77 40.18
C ASP A 44 3.85 13.81 40.52
N ASP A 45 3.59 12.69 41.22
CA ASP A 45 4.64 11.75 41.69
C ASP A 45 4.83 10.49 40.82
N LEU A 46 4.05 10.30 39.74
CA LEU A 46 4.13 9.10 38.88
C LEU A 46 4.38 9.38 37.39
N GLN A 47 4.70 10.62 37.02
CA GLN A 47 5.04 10.95 35.64
C GLN A 47 6.53 10.67 35.38
N PRO A 48 6.90 9.86 34.37
CA PRO A 48 8.29 9.80 33.93
C PRO A 48 8.70 11.22 33.51
N LYS A 49 9.75 11.75 34.14
CA LYS A 49 10.25 13.10 33.87
C LYS A 49 10.43 13.28 32.36
N PRO A 50 9.88 14.34 31.74
CA PRO A 50 10.13 14.61 30.34
C PRO A 50 11.64 14.71 30.14
N LEU A 51 12.15 14.10 29.07
CA LEU A 51 13.56 14.18 28.73
C LEU A 51 13.89 15.66 28.42
N ASP A 52 14.62 16.33 29.30
CA ASP A 52 15.06 17.73 29.17
C ASP A 52 16.02 17.96 27.97
N ARG A 53 16.27 16.96 27.13
CA ARG A 53 17.24 17.01 26.02
C ARG A 53 16.63 16.42 24.75
N PRO A 54 16.82 17.06 23.58
CA PRO A 54 16.35 16.52 22.31
C PRO A 54 17.04 15.18 22.02
N ILE A 55 16.26 14.20 21.55
CA ILE A 55 16.79 12.88 21.18
C ILE A 55 17.46 13.02 19.80
N ILE A 56 18.78 13.19 19.77
CA ILE A 56 19.55 13.04 18.54
C ILE A 56 19.92 11.57 18.42
N THR A 57 19.21 10.83 17.56
CA THR A 57 19.51 9.42 17.32
C THR A 57 20.71 9.32 16.37
N SER A 58 21.92 9.13 16.89
CA SER A 58 23.04 8.68 16.05
C SER A 58 22.80 7.21 15.70
N ARG A 59 22.29 6.94 14.50
CA ARG A 59 22.04 5.58 14.02
C ARG A 59 23.22 5.05 13.23
N GLU A 60 23.55 3.78 13.44
CA GLU A 60 24.48 3.07 12.56
C GLU A 60 23.74 2.69 11.28
N LEU A 61 23.89 3.52 10.25
CA LEU A 61 23.33 3.24 8.93
C LEU A 61 24.14 2.12 8.25
N HIS A 62 23.45 1.25 7.52
CA HIS A 62 24.10 0.31 6.63
C HIS A 62 24.97 1.02 5.59
N PRO A 63 26.05 0.38 5.11
CA PRO A 63 26.89 0.98 4.09
C PRO A 63 26.08 1.20 2.79
N PRO A 64 26.32 2.30 2.06
CA PRO A 64 25.62 2.58 0.82
C PRO A 64 25.93 1.50 -0.23
N VAL A 65 24.92 1.08 -0.98
CA VAL A 65 25.05 0.03 -2.00
C VAL A 65 25.76 0.58 -3.23
N TYR A 66 25.33 1.77 -3.64
CA TYR A 66 25.98 2.51 -4.71
C TYR A 66 27.01 3.40 -4.01
N CYS A 67 28.29 2.99 -4.03
CA CYS A 67 29.44 3.69 -3.44
C CYS A 67 29.60 5.12 -3.99
N SER A 68 28.67 6.02 -3.67
CA SER A 68 28.69 7.41 -4.04
C SER A 68 29.28 8.18 -2.86
N PRO A 69 30.57 8.58 -2.92
CA PRO A 69 31.24 9.27 -1.81
C PRO A 69 30.63 10.65 -1.51
N THR A 70 29.66 11.09 -2.30
CA THR A 70 29.05 12.43 -2.24
C THR A 70 27.68 12.46 -1.55
N ARG A 71 27.08 11.32 -1.21
CA ARG A 71 25.73 11.29 -0.63
C ARG A 71 25.79 11.16 0.90
N ASN A 72 25.47 12.25 1.58
CA ASN A 72 25.29 12.28 3.04
C ASN A 72 23.88 11.79 3.42
N SER A 73 23.73 11.28 4.65
CA SER A 73 22.42 10.97 5.24
C SER A 73 21.49 12.18 5.18
N ARG A 74 20.19 11.91 5.02
CA ARG A 74 19.16 12.94 5.14
C ARG A 74 18.70 13.00 6.59
N LEU A 75 18.29 14.17 7.05
CA LEU A 75 17.75 14.36 8.39
C LEU A 75 16.24 14.53 8.31
N ALA A 76 15.53 13.88 9.23
CA ALA A 76 14.10 14.07 9.42
C ALA A 76 13.78 14.23 10.91
N TRP A 77 12.69 14.93 11.20
CA TRP A 77 12.23 15.14 12.57
C TRP A 77 11.63 13.86 13.15
N LEU A 78 11.95 13.59 14.42
CA LEU A 78 11.32 12.55 15.21
C LEU A 78 10.17 13.15 16.02
N GLU A 79 8.97 12.64 15.79
CA GLU A 79 7.76 13.02 16.48
C GLU A 79 7.29 11.93 17.46
N THR A 80 6.41 12.28 18.40
CA THR A 80 5.73 11.31 19.28
C THR A 80 4.23 11.47 19.17
N LEU A 81 3.44 10.39 19.24
CA LEU A 81 1.97 10.49 19.31
C LEU A 81 1.43 10.66 20.74
N LYS A 82 2.26 10.45 21.76
CA LYS A 82 1.85 10.53 23.16
C LYS A 82 1.44 11.96 23.52
N PRO A 83 0.43 12.16 24.39
CA PRO A 83 0.15 13.48 24.94
C PRO A 83 1.34 13.87 25.83
N LEU A 84 2.17 14.80 25.39
CA LEU A 84 3.10 15.43 26.33
C LEU A 84 2.26 16.14 27.39
N GLY A 85 2.54 15.86 28.66
CA GLY A 85 1.85 16.45 29.80
C GLY A 85 1.71 17.96 29.64
N LEU A 86 0.58 18.49 30.13
CA LEU A 86 0.00 19.82 29.93
C LEU A 86 0.87 21.04 30.35
N SER A 87 2.19 20.88 30.47
CA SER A 87 3.16 21.94 30.71
C SER A 87 4.19 21.99 29.59
N GLN A 88 3.87 22.62 28.46
CA GLN A 88 4.47 23.92 28.12
C GLN A 88 3.56 24.64 27.13
N SER A 89 3.45 25.95 27.35
CA SER A 89 2.80 26.91 26.47
C SER A 89 3.35 26.87 25.04
N SER A 90 2.44 26.95 24.06
CA SER A 90 2.63 27.31 22.65
C SER A 90 3.16 26.23 21.69
N ASN A 91 2.26 25.55 20.95
CA ASN A 91 2.39 25.04 19.57
C ASN A 91 3.64 24.26 19.08
N THR A 92 4.67 24.01 19.89
CA THR A 92 6.00 23.52 19.42
C THR A 92 6.43 22.19 20.05
N GLN A 93 5.54 21.48 20.74
CA GLN A 93 5.91 20.35 21.62
C GLN A 93 5.86 18.95 20.98
N SER A 94 5.64 18.78 19.68
CA SER A 94 5.55 17.44 19.06
C SER A 94 6.91 16.84 18.65
N LEU A 95 7.96 17.66 18.56
CA LEU A 95 9.27 17.28 18.07
C LEU A 95 10.13 16.79 19.23
N VAL A 96 10.43 15.49 19.22
CA VAL A 96 11.27 14.83 20.23
C VAL A 96 12.74 14.98 19.88
N GLY A 97 13.07 14.96 18.58
CA GLY A 97 14.44 14.79 18.14
C GLY A 97 14.65 14.81 16.63
N MET A 98 15.82 14.36 16.19
CA MET A 98 16.19 14.22 14.78
C MET A 98 16.73 12.81 14.51
N VAL A 99 16.43 12.31 13.31
CA VAL A 99 16.77 10.96 12.84
C VAL A 99 17.49 11.06 11.50
N ASP A 100 18.60 10.33 11.39
CA ASP A 100 19.31 10.11 10.14
C ASP A 100 18.59 9.06 9.28
N LEU A 101 18.44 9.38 8.00
CA LEU A 101 17.81 8.59 6.94
C LEU A 101 18.85 8.17 5.90
N HIS A 102 18.77 6.93 5.45
CA HIS A 102 19.71 6.40 4.46
C HIS A 102 19.59 7.13 3.10
N PRO A 103 20.70 7.63 2.52
CA PRO A 103 20.64 8.42 1.29
C PRO A 103 20.21 7.63 0.06
N ASP A 104 20.57 6.34 -0.06
CA ASP A 104 20.15 5.53 -1.22
C ASP A 104 18.67 5.17 -1.21
N ILE A 105 17.93 5.53 -0.16
CA ILE A 105 16.48 5.32 -0.09
C ILE A 105 15.74 6.65 -0.20
N PHE A 106 16.14 7.64 0.59
CA PHE A 106 15.44 8.91 0.73
C PHE A 106 16.05 10.07 -0.06
N ALA A 107 17.18 9.85 -0.74
CA ALA A 107 17.85 10.83 -1.60
C ALA A 107 18.08 10.32 -3.04
N VAL A 108 17.25 9.38 -3.50
CA VAL A 108 17.28 8.89 -4.88
C VAL A 108 16.70 9.95 -5.82
N PHE A 109 17.23 10.06 -7.03
CA PHE A 109 16.64 10.96 -8.02
C PHE A 109 15.18 10.54 -8.33
N PRO A 110 14.19 11.43 -8.13
CA PRO A 110 12.79 11.06 -8.22
C PRO A 110 12.37 10.78 -9.67
N ARG A 111 12.16 9.50 -10.02
CA ARG A 111 11.72 9.08 -11.36
C ARG A 111 10.22 8.84 -11.41
N ILE A 112 9.47 9.85 -11.84
CA ILE A 112 7.99 9.81 -11.94
C ILE A 112 7.53 8.72 -12.92
N ASP A 113 8.28 8.45 -13.99
CA ASP A 113 7.93 7.42 -14.97
C ASP A 113 7.85 6.02 -14.34
N LEU A 114 8.78 5.70 -13.43
CA LEU A 114 8.79 4.42 -12.73
C LEU A 114 7.69 4.32 -11.68
N VAL A 115 7.36 5.44 -11.02
CA VAL A 115 6.19 5.54 -10.14
C VAL A 115 4.92 5.25 -10.94
N HIS A 116 4.77 5.84 -12.12
CA HIS A 116 3.62 5.61 -13.00
C HIS A 116 3.53 4.15 -13.48
N LYS A 117 4.65 3.54 -13.91
CA LYS A 117 4.67 2.12 -14.29
C LYS A 117 4.22 1.21 -13.15
N ASN A 118 4.69 1.47 -11.93
CA ASN A 118 4.28 0.72 -10.75
C ASN A 118 2.80 0.90 -10.43
N LEU A 119 2.29 2.12 -10.51
CA LEU A 119 0.87 2.40 -10.28
C LEU A 119 -0.02 1.68 -11.30
N TYR A 120 0.36 1.75 -12.58
CA TYR A 120 -0.34 1.07 -13.67
C TYR A 120 -0.31 -0.45 -13.48
N TRP A 121 0.86 -1.02 -13.18
CA TRP A 121 1.01 -2.45 -12.87
C TRP A 121 0.12 -2.87 -11.70
N GLN A 122 0.17 -2.14 -10.57
CA GLN A 122 -0.62 -2.43 -9.37
C GLN A 122 -2.14 -2.35 -9.60
N ALA A 123 -2.59 -1.44 -10.47
CA ALA A 123 -4.00 -1.32 -10.83
C ALA A 123 -4.50 -2.47 -11.72
N HIS A 124 -3.65 -2.96 -12.65
CA HIS A 124 -4.07 -3.89 -13.70
C HIS A 124 -3.75 -5.36 -13.42
N TYR A 125 -2.73 -5.69 -12.64
CA TYR A 125 -2.28 -7.09 -12.51
C TYR A 125 -3.32 -8.04 -11.89
N ARG A 126 -4.25 -7.52 -11.08
CA ARG A 126 -5.36 -8.28 -10.48
C ARG A 126 -6.66 -8.21 -11.30
N LEU A 127 -6.68 -7.42 -12.37
CA LEU A 127 -7.87 -7.14 -13.15
C LEU A 127 -8.18 -8.33 -14.07
N ILE A 128 -9.42 -8.82 -13.98
CA ILE A 128 -10.00 -9.80 -14.90
C ILE A 128 -11.25 -9.18 -15.51
N ASP A 129 -11.28 -9.06 -16.83
CA ASP A 129 -12.45 -8.58 -17.54
C ASP A 129 -13.37 -9.74 -17.93
N TRP A 130 -14.55 -9.77 -17.31
CA TRP A 130 -15.57 -10.78 -17.52
C TRP A 130 -16.54 -10.45 -18.66
N ARG A 131 -16.41 -9.27 -19.28
CA ARG A 131 -17.30 -8.88 -20.38
C ARG A 131 -17.14 -9.87 -21.53
N CYS A 132 -18.26 -10.46 -21.91
CA CYS A 132 -18.31 -11.36 -23.06
C CYS A 132 -19.49 -10.97 -23.92
N ILE A 133 -19.23 -10.74 -25.21
CA ILE A 133 -20.27 -10.53 -26.20
C ILE A 133 -20.46 -11.82 -27.00
N THR A 134 -21.72 -12.13 -27.29
CA THR A 134 -22.09 -13.28 -28.10
C THR A 134 -21.77 -13.04 -29.57
N THR A 135 -20.94 -13.92 -30.12
CA THR A 135 -20.67 -13.95 -31.56
C THR A 135 -21.87 -14.54 -32.31
N ARG A 136 -21.95 -14.32 -33.62
CA ARG A 136 -22.97 -14.94 -34.49
C ARG A 136 -23.06 -16.47 -34.40
N ALA A 137 -21.97 -17.13 -33.97
CA ALA A 137 -21.89 -18.58 -33.84
C ALA A 137 -22.50 -19.07 -32.52
N GLU A 138 -22.28 -18.32 -31.45
CA GLU A 138 -22.72 -18.60 -30.08
C GLU A 138 -24.17 -18.15 -29.83
N LEU A 139 -24.67 -17.19 -30.62
CA LEU A 139 -26.04 -16.68 -30.49
C LEU A 139 -27.04 -17.87 -30.48
N PRO A 140 -27.80 -18.08 -29.40
CA PRO A 140 -28.63 -19.28 -29.27
C PRO A 140 -29.83 -19.23 -30.23
N TYR A 141 -30.40 -18.03 -30.42
CA TYR A 141 -31.56 -17.79 -31.27
C TYR A 141 -31.18 -17.39 -32.70
N GLY A 142 -32.16 -17.42 -33.61
CA GLY A 142 -32.02 -17.10 -35.03
C GLY A 142 -31.72 -18.31 -35.91
N THR A 143 -32.11 -18.27 -37.17
CA THR A 143 -31.95 -19.42 -38.09
C THR A 143 -30.61 -19.37 -38.81
N ARG A 144 -29.88 -20.50 -38.81
CA ARG A 144 -28.66 -20.68 -39.65
C ARG A 144 -29.00 -20.88 -41.14
N LYS A 145 -30.26 -21.19 -41.44
CA LYS A 145 -30.78 -21.36 -42.80
C LYS A 145 -30.77 -20.04 -43.55
N LYS A 146 -30.47 -20.15 -44.84
CA LYS A 146 -30.55 -19.03 -45.77
C LYS A 146 -31.98 -18.45 -45.84
N PRO A 147 -32.16 -17.13 -45.62
CA PRO A 147 -33.48 -16.51 -45.64
C PRO A 147 -34.21 -16.63 -46.98
N TRP A 148 -33.46 -16.49 -48.08
CA TRP A 148 -33.98 -16.58 -49.44
C TRP A 148 -32.88 -17.03 -50.44
N PRO A 149 -33.25 -17.54 -51.63
CA PRO A 149 -32.30 -17.91 -52.68
C PRO A 149 -31.40 -16.73 -53.09
N GLN A 150 -30.19 -17.04 -53.58
CA GLN A 150 -29.16 -16.02 -53.88
C GLN A 150 -29.58 -14.98 -54.94
N LYS A 151 -30.49 -15.35 -55.85
CA LYS A 151 -30.93 -14.55 -56.99
C LYS A 151 -32.47 -14.65 -57.11
N LYS A 152 -33.06 -13.84 -57.99
CA LYS A 152 -34.49 -13.83 -58.37
C LYS A 152 -35.47 -13.14 -57.40
N THR A 153 -35.05 -12.77 -56.19
CA THR A 153 -35.93 -12.12 -55.18
C THR A 153 -35.85 -10.60 -55.12
N GLY A 154 -34.89 -9.96 -55.81
CA GLY A 154 -34.68 -8.51 -55.77
C GLY A 154 -34.14 -7.96 -54.43
N LYS A 155 -33.97 -8.80 -53.40
CA LYS A 155 -33.45 -8.42 -52.08
C LYS A 155 -31.92 -8.53 -52.01
N ALA A 156 -31.33 -7.85 -51.03
CA ALA A 156 -29.90 -7.98 -50.70
C ALA A 156 -29.52 -9.45 -50.42
N ARG A 157 -28.27 -9.82 -50.72
CA ARG A 157 -27.80 -11.21 -50.59
C ARG A 157 -27.39 -11.50 -49.15
N HIS A 158 -28.10 -12.41 -48.47
CA HIS A 158 -27.76 -12.82 -47.10
C HIS A 158 -27.68 -14.34 -46.96
N GLY A 159 -26.75 -14.79 -46.11
CA GLY A 159 -26.53 -16.20 -45.78
C GLY A 159 -27.20 -16.63 -44.47
N ASN A 160 -26.90 -15.94 -43.36
CA ASN A 160 -27.40 -16.29 -42.02
C ASN A 160 -27.96 -15.03 -41.34
N ARG A 161 -29.12 -15.17 -40.68
CA ARG A 161 -29.79 -14.05 -39.96
C ARG A 161 -29.13 -13.68 -38.63
N ARG A 162 -28.23 -14.50 -38.10
CA ARG A 162 -27.48 -14.24 -36.85
C ARG A 162 -26.31 -13.27 -37.03
N THR A 163 -26.10 -12.73 -38.23
CA THR A 163 -24.97 -11.82 -38.51
C THR A 163 -25.27 -10.40 -38.00
N HIS A 164 -24.24 -9.67 -37.58
CA HIS A 164 -24.32 -8.30 -37.02
C HIS A 164 -25.10 -7.28 -37.87
N ILE A 165 -25.27 -7.53 -39.18
CA ILE A 165 -26.05 -6.68 -40.09
C ILE A 165 -27.55 -6.71 -39.74
N TRP A 166 -28.03 -7.82 -39.18
CA TRP A 166 -29.41 -7.97 -38.77
C TRP A 166 -29.66 -7.39 -37.39
N LEU A 167 -30.86 -6.83 -37.19
CA LEU A 167 -31.38 -6.53 -35.86
C LEU A 167 -31.36 -7.83 -35.03
N THR A 168 -30.81 -7.77 -33.81
CA THR A 168 -30.57 -8.91 -32.90
C THR A 168 -29.51 -9.92 -33.36
N GLY A 169 -28.74 -9.62 -34.41
CA GLY A 169 -27.57 -10.40 -34.80
C GLY A 169 -26.41 -10.30 -33.80
N GLY A 170 -25.58 -11.34 -33.74
CA GLY A 170 -24.38 -11.33 -32.90
C GLY A 170 -23.32 -10.36 -33.43
N GLN A 171 -22.55 -9.75 -32.53
CA GLN A 171 -21.50 -8.79 -32.90
C GLN A 171 -20.28 -9.49 -33.54
N CYS A 172 -19.52 -8.74 -34.35
CA CYS A 172 -18.33 -9.26 -35.03
C CYS A 172 -17.06 -9.19 -34.20
N LYS A 173 -16.78 -8.03 -33.60
CA LYS A 173 -15.65 -7.80 -32.69
C LYS A 173 -16.19 -7.19 -31.41
N GLY A 174 -15.65 -7.62 -30.28
CA GLY A 174 -16.07 -7.19 -28.95
C GLY A 174 -15.26 -7.95 -27.90
N PRO A 175 -15.43 -7.63 -26.62
CA PRO A 175 -14.74 -8.32 -25.55
C PRO A 175 -15.13 -9.80 -25.52
N ARG A 176 -14.11 -10.64 -25.37
CA ARG A 176 -14.19 -12.11 -25.35
C ARG A 176 -13.69 -12.60 -24.01
N GLY A 177 -14.53 -12.46 -22.99
CA GLY A 177 -14.17 -12.80 -21.63
C GLY A 177 -13.98 -14.31 -21.40
N PRO A 178 -13.28 -14.70 -20.32
CA PRO A 178 -12.52 -13.83 -19.41
C PRO A 178 -11.15 -13.44 -20.00
N GLU A 179 -10.82 -12.14 -20.00
CA GLU A 179 -9.51 -11.61 -20.41
C GLU A 179 -8.73 -11.18 -19.17
N SER A 180 -7.49 -11.67 -19.02
CA SER A 180 -6.59 -11.31 -17.93
C SER A 180 -5.58 -10.24 -18.34
N PHE A 181 -5.42 -9.22 -17.50
CA PHE A 181 -4.41 -8.16 -17.68
C PHE A 181 -3.14 -8.43 -16.85
N PHE A 182 -2.90 -9.70 -16.52
CA PHE A 182 -1.79 -10.09 -15.65
C PHE A 182 -0.47 -10.00 -16.39
N TYR A 183 0.45 -9.22 -15.83
CA TYR A 183 1.87 -9.25 -16.17
C TYR A 183 2.68 -8.90 -14.92
N VAL A 184 3.96 -9.27 -14.92
CA VAL A 184 4.88 -8.97 -13.82
C VAL A 184 5.85 -7.89 -14.25
N LEU A 185 5.88 -6.78 -13.52
CA LEU A 185 6.86 -5.73 -13.73
C LEU A 185 8.25 -6.20 -13.24
N PRO A 186 9.35 -5.94 -13.98
CA PRO A 186 10.69 -6.32 -13.55
C PRO A 186 10.99 -5.84 -12.12
N TYR A 187 11.75 -6.64 -11.37
CA TYR A 187 12.03 -6.35 -9.96
C TYR A 187 12.71 -4.99 -9.76
N ASN A 188 13.69 -4.67 -10.62
CA ASN A 188 14.47 -3.43 -10.56
C ASN A 188 13.57 -2.21 -10.78
N GLU A 189 12.62 -2.28 -11.72
CA GLU A 189 11.64 -1.20 -11.96
C GLU A 189 10.65 -1.04 -10.80
N ARG A 190 10.25 -2.15 -10.14
CA ARG A 190 9.39 -2.11 -8.95
C ARG A 190 10.09 -1.42 -7.78
N LEU A 191 11.31 -1.84 -7.50
CA LEU A 191 12.15 -1.30 -6.44
C LEU A 191 12.45 0.19 -6.68
N ALA A 192 12.88 0.57 -7.89
CA ALA A 192 13.20 1.95 -8.21
C ALA A 192 11.98 2.89 -8.14
N GLY A 193 10.78 2.41 -8.45
CA GLY A 193 9.55 3.18 -8.26
C GLY A 193 9.20 3.40 -6.78
N LEU A 194 9.42 2.39 -5.93
CA LEU A 194 9.22 2.51 -4.48
C LEU A 194 10.20 3.52 -3.86
N LEU A 195 11.49 3.44 -4.20
CA LEU A 195 12.52 4.38 -3.73
C LEU A 195 12.25 5.81 -4.20
N SER A 196 11.87 5.97 -5.47
CA SER A 196 11.48 7.27 -6.02
C SER A 196 10.31 7.87 -5.24
N MET A 197 9.31 7.06 -4.89
CA MET A 197 8.15 7.53 -4.14
C MET A 197 8.49 7.93 -2.70
N LEU A 198 9.36 7.17 -2.02
CA LEU A 198 9.84 7.50 -0.67
C LEU A 198 10.62 8.82 -0.68
N THR A 199 11.50 9.00 -1.67
CA THR A 199 12.24 10.26 -1.83
C THR A 199 11.30 11.43 -2.14
N ILE A 200 10.26 11.23 -2.96
CA ILE A 200 9.26 12.28 -3.25
C ILE A 200 8.52 12.69 -1.97
N LYS A 201 8.05 11.74 -1.17
CA LYS A 201 7.36 12.03 0.10
C LYS A 201 8.25 12.79 1.08
N HIS A 202 9.51 12.39 1.19
CA HIS A 202 10.49 13.11 2.00
C HIS A 202 10.75 14.53 1.47
N ALA A 203 10.97 14.69 0.16
CA ALA A 203 11.23 16.00 -0.45
C ALA A 203 10.02 16.96 -0.38
N GLN A 204 8.80 16.43 -0.30
CA GLN A 204 7.56 17.20 -0.16
C GLN A 204 7.25 17.58 1.31
N ASN A 205 8.04 17.12 2.27
CA ASN A 205 7.76 17.20 3.71
C ASN A 205 6.47 16.48 4.13
N ASP A 206 6.06 15.46 3.37
CA ASP A 206 4.88 14.63 3.64
C ASP A 206 5.24 13.34 4.41
N LEU A 207 6.54 13.08 4.60
CA LEU A 207 7.07 11.97 5.40
C LEU A 207 7.31 12.43 6.83
N HIS A 208 6.62 11.80 7.79
CA HIS A 208 6.82 12.02 9.22
C HIS A 208 7.35 10.75 9.89
N ILE A 209 8.37 10.89 10.73
CA ILE A 209 8.91 9.79 11.51
C ILE A 209 8.42 9.94 12.93
N VAL A 210 7.86 8.87 13.47
CA VAL A 210 7.34 8.81 14.84
C VAL A 210 8.12 7.76 15.62
N ASP A 211 8.34 7.99 16.90
CA ASP A 211 8.97 7.02 17.79
C ASP A 211 8.13 5.73 17.89
N ASP A 212 7.00 5.81 18.61
CA ASP A 212 6.00 4.74 18.73
C ASP A 212 4.60 5.27 18.40
N PHE A 213 3.72 4.38 17.91
CA PHE A 213 2.31 4.70 17.66
C PHE A 213 1.40 4.58 18.89
N MET A 214 2.00 4.77 20.07
CA MET A 214 1.28 4.78 21.33
C MET A 214 0.48 6.09 21.43
N LEU A 215 -0.85 6.00 21.49
CA LEU A 215 -1.74 7.17 21.49
C LEU A 215 -1.86 7.78 22.89
N SER A 216 -2.35 7.01 23.85
CA SER A 216 -2.53 7.41 25.25
C SER A 216 -2.52 6.16 26.12
N GLU A 217 -1.91 6.25 27.29
CA GLU A 217 -1.82 5.13 28.24
C GLU A 217 -3.21 4.61 28.64
N THR A 218 -4.19 5.52 28.79
CA THR A 218 -5.57 5.17 29.14
C THR A 218 -6.25 4.34 28.03
N LEU A 219 -6.22 4.85 26.80
CA LEU A 219 -6.84 4.20 25.64
C LEU A 219 -6.17 2.86 25.32
N GLU A 220 -4.88 2.75 25.55
CA GLU A 220 -4.14 1.50 25.38
C GLU A 220 -4.47 0.48 26.46
N GLY A 221 -4.64 0.90 27.71
CA GLY A 221 -5.13 0.03 28.77
C GLY A 221 -6.48 -0.56 28.40
N ASP A 222 -7.41 0.27 27.94
CA ASP A 222 -8.73 -0.15 27.50
C ASP A 222 -8.68 -1.10 26.29
N ALA A 223 -7.83 -0.80 25.30
CA ALA A 223 -7.64 -1.66 24.12
C ALA A 223 -7.03 -3.02 24.49
N LYS A 224 -6.08 -3.05 25.43
CA LYS A 224 -5.49 -4.28 25.96
C LYS A 224 -6.53 -5.14 26.68
N ASN A 225 -7.40 -4.52 27.48
CA ASN A 225 -8.49 -5.23 28.16
C ASN A 225 -9.47 -5.87 27.16
N ILE A 226 -9.84 -5.17 26.10
CA ILE A 226 -10.71 -5.72 25.05
C ILE A 226 -10.03 -6.87 24.31
N PHE A 227 -8.73 -6.73 24.03
CA PHE A 227 -7.97 -7.77 23.36
C PHE A 227 -7.85 -9.04 24.20
N THR A 228 -7.58 -8.93 25.50
CA THR A 228 -7.54 -10.10 26.41
C THR A 228 -8.92 -10.74 26.57
N GLU A 229 -10.00 -9.94 26.65
CA GLU A 229 -11.38 -10.44 26.62
C GLU A 229 -11.67 -11.21 25.30
N ALA A 230 -11.22 -10.72 24.15
CA ALA A 230 -11.42 -11.40 22.87
C ALA A 230 -10.58 -12.68 22.75
N GLN A 231 -9.34 -12.67 23.28
CA GLN A 231 -8.46 -13.83 23.29
C GLN A 231 -9.02 -14.94 24.18
N THR A 232 -9.51 -14.59 25.38
CA THR A 232 -10.16 -15.53 26.30
C THR A 232 -11.45 -16.11 25.70
N ALA A 233 -12.27 -15.28 25.04
CA ALA A 233 -13.46 -15.75 24.33
C ALA A 233 -13.10 -16.73 23.19
N SER A 234 -12.01 -16.47 22.46
CA SER A 234 -11.57 -17.33 21.35
C SER A 234 -11.01 -18.68 21.80
N LEU A 235 -10.41 -18.75 23.00
CA LEU A 235 -9.93 -20.02 23.58
C LEU A 235 -11.09 -20.91 24.08
N ASN A 236 -12.19 -20.29 24.51
CA ASN A 236 -13.40 -20.97 24.95
C ASN A 236 -14.27 -21.39 23.75
N LEU A 237 -13.74 -22.25 22.86
CA LEU A 237 -14.42 -22.73 21.65
C LEU A 237 -15.71 -23.54 21.92
N ASP A 238 -15.86 -24.09 23.13
CA ASP A 238 -16.97 -24.98 23.49
C ASP A 238 -18.25 -24.23 23.94
N ALA A 239 -18.17 -22.93 24.19
CA ALA A 239 -19.31 -22.10 24.53
C ALA A 239 -19.84 -21.39 23.28
N LEU A 240 -20.88 -21.94 22.64
CA LEU A 240 -21.64 -21.22 21.62
C LEU A 240 -22.37 -20.05 22.31
N GLU A 241 -21.69 -18.92 22.46
CA GLU A 241 -22.27 -17.74 23.09
C GLU A 241 -23.35 -17.13 22.18
N ASP A 242 -24.55 -16.93 22.73
CA ASP A 242 -25.62 -16.25 21.99
C ASP A 242 -25.19 -14.83 21.58
N PRO A 243 -25.35 -14.45 20.30
CA PRO A 243 -24.92 -13.13 19.80
C PRO A 243 -25.74 -11.98 20.44
N LEU A 244 -26.93 -12.29 20.96
CA LEU A 244 -27.83 -11.32 21.59
C LEU A 244 -27.68 -11.25 23.12
N SER A 245 -26.73 -12.00 23.70
CA SER A 245 -26.52 -12.05 25.14
C SER A 245 -26.19 -10.66 25.72
N PRO A 246 -26.61 -10.35 26.96
CA PRO A 246 -26.24 -9.08 27.60
C PRO A 246 -24.73 -8.86 27.66
N LEU A 247 -23.95 -9.94 27.85
CA LEU A 247 -22.48 -9.89 27.88
C LEU A 247 -21.88 -9.52 26.52
N ASN A 248 -22.40 -10.09 25.43
CA ASN A 248 -21.93 -9.73 24.09
C ASN A 248 -22.31 -8.29 23.72
N LYS A 249 -23.47 -7.81 24.18
CA LYS A 249 -23.85 -6.41 24.05
C LYS A 249 -22.91 -5.48 24.81
N THR A 250 -22.51 -5.82 26.03
CA THR A 250 -21.58 -4.99 26.82
C THR A 250 -20.16 -5.00 26.24
N ARG A 251 -19.64 -6.17 25.83
CA ARG A 251 -18.35 -6.28 25.12
C ARG A 251 -18.35 -5.45 23.84
N HIS A 252 -19.41 -5.56 23.04
CA HIS A 252 -19.56 -4.79 21.81
C HIS A 252 -19.63 -3.28 22.06
N TYR A 253 -20.39 -2.85 23.08
CA TYR A 253 -20.46 -1.45 23.48
C TYR A 253 -19.08 -0.90 23.93
N ARG A 254 -18.33 -1.67 24.73
CA ARG A 254 -16.98 -1.27 25.15
C ARG A 254 -16.04 -1.12 23.96
N LEU A 255 -16.04 -2.10 23.06
CA LEU A 255 -15.22 -2.09 21.85
C LEU A 255 -15.55 -0.88 20.96
N THR A 256 -16.84 -0.62 20.71
CA THR A 256 -17.23 0.54 19.90
C THR A 256 -16.87 1.86 20.59
N LYS A 257 -17.04 1.96 21.92
CA LYS A 257 -16.64 3.13 22.70
C LYS A 257 -15.15 3.42 22.54
N THR A 258 -14.28 2.45 22.78
CA THR A 258 -12.82 2.64 22.72
C THR A 258 -12.34 2.89 21.29
N MET A 259 -12.93 2.24 20.30
CA MET A 259 -12.70 2.53 18.87
C MET A 259 -13.04 3.98 18.52
N ASN A 260 -14.13 4.52 19.07
CA ASN A 260 -14.55 5.89 18.80
C ASN A 260 -13.65 6.90 19.50
N GLU A 261 -13.34 6.68 20.77
CA GLU A 261 -12.46 7.56 21.55
C GLU A 261 -11.05 7.61 20.94
N SER A 262 -10.50 6.45 20.55
CA SER A 262 -9.20 6.38 19.86
C SER A 262 -9.23 7.04 18.48
N ALA A 263 -10.29 6.86 17.69
CA ALA A 263 -10.44 7.52 16.39
C ALA A 263 -10.56 9.05 16.50
N ILE A 264 -11.31 9.54 17.49
CA ILE A 264 -11.44 10.98 17.76
C ILE A 264 -10.08 11.55 18.16
N TYR A 265 -9.37 10.87 19.07
CA TYR A 265 -8.04 11.30 19.52
C TYR A 265 -7.04 11.40 18.36
N LEU A 266 -6.92 10.33 17.57
CA LEU A 266 -6.01 10.27 16.42
C LEU A 266 -6.33 11.39 15.42
N ARG A 267 -7.62 11.63 15.17
CA ARG A 267 -8.06 12.69 14.25
C ARG A 267 -7.72 14.08 14.76
N GLN A 268 -7.98 14.37 16.04
CA GLN A 268 -7.59 15.64 16.64
C GLN A 268 -6.08 15.86 16.52
N LEU A 269 -5.29 14.81 16.72
CA LEU A 269 -3.84 14.86 16.55
C LEU A 269 -3.46 15.17 15.09
N ALA A 270 -4.06 14.48 14.11
CA ALA A 270 -3.80 14.73 12.68
C ALA A 270 -4.18 16.17 12.26
N ASP A 271 -5.31 16.68 12.76
CA ASP A 271 -5.78 18.05 12.51
C ASP A 271 -4.84 19.09 13.15
N LEU A 272 -4.40 18.85 14.39
CA LEU A 272 -3.44 19.72 15.10
C LEU A 272 -2.10 19.81 14.37
N ARG A 273 -1.63 18.70 13.79
CA ARG A 273 -0.37 18.63 13.04
C ARG A 273 -0.48 19.04 11.59
N ARG A 274 -1.70 19.26 11.09
CA ARG A 274 -1.98 19.60 9.69
C ARG A 274 -1.45 18.56 8.70
N TRP A 275 -1.53 17.28 9.06
CA TRP A 275 -1.15 16.16 8.17
C TRP A 275 -2.09 15.97 6.97
N GLY A 276 -3.12 16.79 6.85
CA GLY A 276 -4.11 16.71 5.77
C GLY A 276 -5.19 15.65 6.05
N PRO A 277 -6.12 15.48 5.10
CA PRO A 277 -7.29 14.63 5.27
C PRO A 277 -6.98 13.12 5.20
N SER A 278 -5.84 12.74 4.59
CA SER A 278 -5.48 11.35 4.33
C SER A 278 -4.08 11.02 4.85
N VAL A 279 -4.00 10.07 5.78
CA VAL A 279 -2.76 9.71 6.48
C VAL A 279 -2.55 8.21 6.45
N LEU A 280 -1.36 7.79 6.03
CA LEU A 280 -0.93 6.40 6.03
C LEU A 280 0.07 6.15 7.16
N PHE A 281 -0.34 5.38 8.16
CA PHE A 281 0.53 4.92 9.25
C PHE A 281 1.18 3.58 8.90
N ILE A 282 2.50 3.49 9.07
CA ILE A 282 3.29 2.31 8.74
C ILE A 282 3.99 1.80 9.99
N ASP A 283 3.58 0.62 10.45
CA ASP A 283 4.11 -0.03 11.66
C ASP A 283 4.90 -1.30 11.33
N ALA A 284 5.85 -1.65 12.20
CA ALA A 284 6.68 -2.84 12.10
C ALA A 284 5.84 -4.12 12.29
N TYR A 285 4.83 -4.06 13.16
CA TYR A 285 4.05 -5.21 13.55
C TYR A 285 2.97 -5.55 12.52
N SER A 286 2.92 -6.81 12.11
CA SER A 286 1.72 -7.36 11.50
C SER A 286 0.69 -7.58 12.61
N LEU A 287 -0.48 -6.95 12.49
CA LEU A 287 -1.61 -7.26 13.38
C LEU A 287 -1.91 -8.76 13.42
N ALA A 288 -1.64 -9.50 12.33
CA ALA A 288 -1.84 -10.94 12.30
C ALA A 288 -0.91 -11.69 13.26
N ASP A 289 0.32 -11.22 13.48
CA ASP A 289 1.27 -11.85 14.41
C ASP A 289 0.89 -11.55 15.87
N GLN A 290 0.36 -10.35 16.13
CA GLN A 290 -0.17 -9.97 17.45
C GLN A 290 -1.49 -10.70 17.79
N LEU A 291 -2.34 -10.92 16.79
CA LEU A 291 -3.66 -11.54 16.91
C LEU A 291 -3.63 -13.06 16.65
N ALA A 292 -2.47 -13.64 16.35
CA ALA A 292 -2.33 -15.08 16.11
C ALA A 292 -2.65 -15.84 17.40
N ILE A 293 -3.84 -16.41 17.46
CA ILE A 293 -4.22 -17.35 18.52
C ILE A 293 -3.38 -18.61 18.30
N PRO A 294 -2.55 -19.05 19.28
CA PRO A 294 -1.83 -20.31 19.16
C PRO A 294 -2.87 -21.42 19.02
N ARG A 295 -2.85 -22.12 17.89
CA ARG A 295 -3.74 -23.27 17.69
C ARG A 295 -3.27 -24.38 18.63
N PRO A 296 -4.16 -25.03 19.40
CA PRO A 296 -3.78 -26.17 20.20
C PRO A 296 -3.20 -27.26 19.28
N GLY A 297 -1.90 -27.56 19.42
CA GLY A 297 -1.19 -28.59 18.66
C GLY A 297 -0.32 -28.12 17.47
N SER A 298 -0.20 -26.81 17.19
CA SER A 298 0.81 -26.35 16.23
C SER A 298 2.15 -26.10 16.92
N GLU A 299 3.17 -26.92 16.62
CA GLU A 299 4.55 -26.55 16.93
C GLU A 299 4.90 -25.27 16.15
N ASN A 300 5.38 -24.25 16.86
CA ASN A 300 5.77 -22.96 16.32
C ASN A 300 6.99 -23.08 15.38
N ILE A 301 6.78 -23.58 14.16
CA ILE A 301 7.79 -23.59 13.10
C ILE A 301 7.66 -22.24 12.38
N GLY A 302 8.36 -21.25 12.92
CA GLY A 302 8.40 -19.90 12.38
C GLY A 302 8.70 -18.82 13.42
N SER A 303 9.41 -19.13 14.50
CA SER A 303 10.00 -18.08 15.33
C SER A 303 11.17 -17.44 14.58
N TYR A 304 10.90 -16.30 13.92
CA TYR A 304 11.90 -15.25 14.01
C TYR A 304 12.09 -14.99 15.50
N LYS A 305 13.31 -15.15 16.01
CA LYS A 305 13.66 -14.89 17.41
C LYS A 305 13.27 -13.45 17.76
N THR A 306 12.05 -13.24 18.24
CA THR A 306 11.69 -12.08 19.02
C THR A 306 12.11 -12.40 20.44
N ASP A 307 13.09 -11.66 20.95
CA ASP A 307 13.56 -11.79 22.32
C ASP A 307 12.36 -11.92 23.27
N SER A 308 12.38 -13.01 24.03
CA SER A 308 11.35 -13.45 24.96
C SER A 308 11.33 -12.58 26.23
N THR A 309 11.15 -11.28 26.05
CA THR A 309 10.86 -10.31 27.11
C THR A 309 9.80 -9.36 26.56
N ASN A 310 8.53 -9.62 26.89
CA ASN A 310 7.35 -8.83 26.53
C ASN A 310 6.98 -8.80 25.03
N SER A 311 6.26 -9.83 24.57
CA SER A 311 5.27 -9.69 23.47
C SER A 311 4.12 -8.78 23.94
N SER A 312 4.44 -7.54 24.29
CA SER A 312 3.47 -6.53 24.70
C SER A 312 2.72 -6.11 23.44
N CYS A 313 1.42 -6.40 23.36
CA CYS A 313 0.56 -5.91 22.29
C CYS A 313 0.49 -4.38 22.38
N ASN A 314 1.47 -3.74 21.74
CA ASN A 314 1.60 -2.32 21.65
C ASN A 314 0.95 -1.86 20.33
N ASN A 315 0.41 -0.65 20.32
CA ASN A 315 -0.24 0.04 19.21
C ASN A 315 -1.66 -0.49 18.90
N LEU A 316 -2.33 -1.10 19.89
CA LEU A 316 -3.71 -1.57 19.73
C LEU A 316 -4.71 -0.42 19.56
N ALA A 317 -4.51 0.69 20.30
CA ALA A 317 -5.43 1.84 20.24
C ALA A 317 -5.48 2.48 18.85
N ILE A 318 -4.33 2.63 18.17
CA ILE A 318 -4.29 3.15 16.79
C ILE A 318 -4.91 2.17 15.79
N SER A 319 -4.76 0.86 16.01
CA SER A 319 -5.41 -0.17 15.18
C SER A 319 -6.93 -0.11 15.31
N LEU A 320 -7.45 0.00 16.54
CA LEU A 320 -8.87 0.19 16.80
C LEU A 320 -9.41 1.48 16.15
N ALA A 321 -8.65 2.57 16.23
CA ALA A 321 -8.98 3.84 15.58
C ALA A 321 -9.10 3.69 14.05
N CYS A 322 -8.10 3.09 13.41
CA CYS A 322 -8.10 2.88 11.95
C CYS A 322 -9.19 1.89 11.51
N SER A 323 -9.42 0.84 12.30
CA SER A 323 -10.51 -0.12 12.07
C SER A 323 -11.89 0.53 12.17
N SER A 324 -12.06 1.51 13.08
CA SER A 324 -13.29 2.29 13.21
C SER A 324 -13.57 3.06 11.92
N TYR A 325 -12.53 3.68 11.36
CA TYR A 325 -12.62 4.40 10.09
C TYR A 325 -12.97 3.47 8.92
N GLU A 326 -12.30 2.32 8.81
CA GLU A 326 -12.55 1.35 7.75
C GLU A 326 -14.01 0.83 7.79
N ASN A 327 -14.53 0.55 8.99
CA ASN A 327 -15.92 0.15 9.17
C ASN A 327 -16.90 1.25 8.74
N HIS A 328 -16.59 2.51 9.05
CA HIS A 328 -17.39 3.64 8.62
C HIS A 328 -17.45 3.75 7.09
N VAL A 329 -16.31 3.69 6.41
CA VAL A 329 -16.24 3.76 4.94
C VAL A 329 -17.00 2.61 4.29
N LYS A 330 -16.86 1.38 4.80
CA LYS A 330 -17.62 0.21 4.29
C LYS A 330 -19.12 0.39 4.42
N ASN A 331 -19.57 0.97 5.52
CA ASN A 331 -20.99 1.27 5.76
C ASN A 331 -21.51 2.39 4.83
N GLU A 332 -20.69 3.39 4.48
CA GLU A 332 -21.09 4.41 3.50
C GLU A 332 -21.20 3.86 2.07
N ILE A 333 -20.26 2.99 1.68
CA ILE A 333 -20.23 2.37 0.33
C ILE A 333 -21.37 1.36 0.17
N SER A 334 -21.69 0.62 1.24
CA SER A 334 -22.67 -0.48 1.24
C SER A 334 -23.52 -0.45 2.51
N PRO A 335 -24.53 0.45 2.62
CA PRO A 335 -25.31 0.62 3.84
C PRO A 335 -26.09 -0.65 4.23
N GLU A 336 -26.49 -1.48 3.27
CA GLU A 336 -27.09 -2.79 3.50
C GLU A 336 -26.21 -3.75 4.31
N SER A 337 -24.88 -3.63 4.21
CA SER A 337 -23.95 -4.49 4.96
C SER A 337 -24.04 -4.25 6.47
N SER A 338 -24.41 -3.04 6.89
CA SER A 338 -24.60 -2.68 8.29
C SER A 338 -25.83 -3.35 8.92
N ALA A 339 -26.85 -3.66 8.12
CA ALA A 339 -28.06 -4.37 8.59
C ALA A 339 -27.78 -5.84 8.90
N PHE A 340 -26.84 -6.46 8.17
CA PHE A 340 -26.41 -7.85 8.41
C PHE A 340 -25.33 -7.95 9.49
N LYS A 341 -24.57 -6.89 9.71
CA LYS A 341 -23.56 -6.79 10.77
C LYS A 341 -24.07 -5.87 11.88
N PHE A 342 -24.95 -6.39 12.74
CA PHE A 342 -25.42 -5.67 13.95
C PHE A 342 -24.26 -5.13 14.82
N ASN A 343 -23.10 -5.78 14.75
CA ASN A 343 -21.86 -5.40 15.44
C ASN A 343 -21.04 -4.31 14.72
N SER A 344 -21.61 -3.59 13.74
CA SER A 344 -20.88 -2.62 12.90
C SER A 344 -21.50 -1.22 12.90
N ILE A 345 -22.10 -0.80 14.01
CA ILE A 345 -22.51 0.60 14.19
C ILE A 345 -21.25 1.45 14.28
N SER A 346 -20.82 1.97 13.13
CA SER A 346 -19.70 2.90 13.01
C SER A 346 -20.15 4.31 13.42
N PRO A 347 -19.38 5.06 14.22
CA PRO A 347 -19.63 6.47 14.41
C PRO A 347 -19.55 7.18 13.05
N ARG A 348 -20.37 8.21 12.85
CA ARG A 348 -20.32 9.03 11.64
C ARG A 348 -19.03 9.84 11.66
N ALA A 349 -18.03 9.48 10.84
CA ALA A 349 -16.82 10.29 10.74
C ALA A 349 -17.18 11.63 10.10
N THR A 350 -16.75 12.73 10.71
CA THR A 350 -17.16 14.10 10.34
C THR A 350 -16.43 14.63 9.08
N HIS A 351 -15.93 13.77 8.17
CA HIS A 351 -15.37 14.21 6.89
C HIS A 351 -15.53 13.14 5.79
N PRO A 352 -15.94 13.52 4.57
CA PRO A 352 -15.97 12.62 3.41
C PRO A 352 -14.58 12.54 2.75
N GLY A 353 -13.87 11.41 2.83
CA GLY A 353 -12.53 11.26 2.21
C GLY A 353 -11.85 9.89 2.39
N ARG A 354 -10.60 9.74 1.90
CA ARG A 354 -9.70 8.61 2.23
C ARG A 354 -9.00 8.93 3.55
N GLY A 355 -9.47 8.43 4.68
CA GLY A 355 -9.02 8.88 6.00
C GLY A 355 -7.74 8.22 6.49
N LEU A 356 -7.76 7.76 7.74
CA LEU A 356 -6.61 7.26 8.46
C LEU A 356 -6.46 5.74 8.24
N THR A 357 -5.35 5.31 7.67
CA THR A 357 -5.09 3.89 7.36
C THR A 357 -3.84 3.41 8.08
N LEU A 358 -3.91 2.27 8.76
CA LEU A 358 -2.75 1.58 9.32
C LEU A 358 -2.35 0.41 8.41
N MET A 359 -1.08 0.35 8.04
CA MET A 359 -0.50 -0.72 7.23
C MET A 359 0.78 -1.26 7.88
N PRO A 360 1.06 -2.57 7.80
CA PRO A 360 2.36 -3.10 8.19
C PRO A 360 3.42 -2.77 7.13
N VAL A 361 4.69 -2.64 7.54
CA VAL A 361 5.84 -2.31 6.65
C VAL A 361 5.92 -3.20 5.43
N HIS A 362 5.71 -4.51 5.60
CA HIS A 362 5.83 -5.47 4.50
C HIS A 362 4.76 -5.30 3.41
N SER A 363 3.67 -4.58 3.69
CA SER A 363 2.58 -4.31 2.75
C SER A 363 2.71 -2.95 2.05
N LEU A 364 3.76 -2.18 2.38
CA LEU A 364 3.99 -0.86 1.78
C LEU A 364 4.12 -0.97 0.26
N ASN A 365 3.37 -0.14 -0.45
CA ASN A 365 3.32 -0.14 -1.90
C ASN A 365 3.16 1.29 -2.44
N VAL A 366 3.59 1.50 -3.69
CA VAL A 366 3.54 2.81 -4.36
C VAL A 366 2.11 3.35 -4.46
N TRP A 367 1.12 2.51 -4.77
CA TRP A 367 -0.28 2.92 -4.88
C TRP A 367 -0.80 3.56 -3.59
N SER A 368 -0.61 2.93 -2.44
CA SER A 368 -1.00 3.42 -1.12
C SER A 368 -0.29 4.74 -0.81
N MET A 369 1.00 4.86 -1.11
CA MET A 369 1.76 6.10 -0.88
C MET A 369 1.27 7.28 -1.73
N VAL A 370 0.85 7.02 -2.97
CA VAL A 370 0.29 8.06 -3.85
C VAL A 370 -1.13 8.45 -3.43
N HIS A 371 -1.89 7.51 -2.86
CA HIS A 371 -3.29 7.71 -2.49
C HIS A 371 -3.49 8.52 -1.21
N HIS A 372 -2.48 8.57 -0.34
CA HIS A 372 -2.49 9.33 0.91
C HIS A 372 -1.56 10.55 0.79
N ASP A 373 -1.95 11.65 1.42
CA ASP A 373 -1.21 12.90 1.40
C ASP A 373 0.03 12.79 2.28
N THR A 374 -0.14 12.29 3.51
CA THR A 374 0.98 12.11 4.45
C THR A 374 1.26 10.65 4.76
N LEU A 375 2.53 10.38 5.01
CA LEU A 375 3.05 9.06 5.30
C LEU A 375 3.81 9.13 6.63
N VAL A 376 3.36 8.34 7.60
CA VAL A 376 3.89 8.34 8.97
C VAL A 376 4.51 6.98 9.25
N ILE A 377 5.81 6.93 9.54
CA ILE A 377 6.56 5.68 9.79
C ILE A 377 7.03 5.64 11.25
N SER A 378 6.82 4.51 11.93
CA SER A 378 7.46 4.28 13.25
C SER A 378 8.98 4.08 13.10
N LEU A 379 9.75 4.47 14.11
CA LEU A 379 11.19 4.29 14.18
C LEU A 379 11.62 2.84 13.90
N LYS A 380 10.90 1.86 14.46
CA LYS A 380 11.13 0.41 14.24
C LYS A 380 10.80 0.00 12.80
N ALA A 381 9.69 0.54 12.28
CA ALA A 381 9.25 0.28 10.91
C ALA A 381 10.27 0.78 9.88
N LEU A 382 10.86 1.94 10.15
CA LEU A 382 11.91 2.55 9.34
C LEU A 382 13.16 1.68 9.26
N GLU A 383 13.64 1.12 10.38
CA GLU A 383 14.81 0.21 10.38
C GLU A 383 14.58 -1.05 9.53
N ILE A 384 13.41 -1.68 9.69
CA ILE A 384 13.03 -2.87 8.91
C ILE A 384 12.91 -2.51 7.42
N LEU A 385 12.42 -1.33 7.10
CA LEU A 385 12.29 -0.86 5.73
C LEU A 385 13.67 -0.62 5.11
N GLU A 386 14.55 0.10 5.82
CA GLU A 386 15.89 0.44 5.32
C GLU A 386 16.73 -0.82 5.09
N THR A 387 16.78 -1.72 6.07
CA THR A 387 17.48 -3.02 5.96
C THR A 387 17.00 -3.82 4.75
N LYS A 388 15.68 -3.92 4.53
CA LYS A 388 15.10 -4.66 3.40
C LYS A 388 15.37 -4.00 2.05
N LEU A 389 15.25 -2.68 1.96
CA LEU A 389 15.46 -1.97 0.70
C LEU A 389 16.93 -1.95 0.30
N ILE A 390 17.86 -1.84 1.26
CA ILE A 390 19.29 -1.95 1.01
C ILE A 390 19.62 -3.37 0.55
N ALA A 391 19.15 -4.40 1.27
CA ALA A 391 19.33 -5.79 0.84
C ALA A 391 18.79 -6.02 -0.59
N ALA A 392 17.61 -5.49 -0.89
CA ALA A 392 17.01 -5.56 -2.22
C ALA A 392 17.84 -4.85 -3.30
N GLN A 393 18.39 -3.67 -3.01
CA GLN A 393 19.31 -2.96 -3.89
C GLN A 393 20.59 -3.78 -4.14
N THR A 394 21.15 -4.43 -3.11
CA THR A 394 22.35 -5.25 -3.28
C THR A 394 22.12 -6.44 -4.22
N VAL A 395 20.92 -7.03 -4.21
CA VAL A 395 20.55 -8.11 -5.16
C VAL A 395 20.53 -7.57 -6.58
N VAL A 396 19.88 -6.43 -6.81
CA VAL A 396 19.81 -5.79 -8.14
C VAL A 396 21.21 -5.50 -8.70
N VAL A 397 22.10 -4.93 -7.89
CA VAL A 397 23.46 -4.59 -8.32
C VAL A 397 24.30 -5.83 -8.64
N ARG A 398 24.09 -6.94 -7.91
CA ARG A 398 24.75 -8.22 -8.22
C ARG A 398 24.29 -8.78 -9.55
N ASP A 399 22.97 -8.79 -9.78
CA ASP A 399 22.40 -9.27 -11.04
C ASP A 399 22.92 -8.46 -12.25
N GLU A 400 23.07 -7.14 -12.10
CA GLU A 400 23.65 -6.27 -13.16
C GLU A 400 25.13 -6.59 -13.45
N SER A 401 25.89 -7.03 -12.44
CA SER A 401 27.30 -7.42 -12.63
C SER A 401 27.48 -8.77 -13.32
N ASP A 402 26.49 -9.66 -13.20
CA ASP A 402 26.50 -10.99 -13.82
C ASP A 402 26.04 -10.95 -15.30
N GLU A 403 25.34 -9.89 -15.73
CA GLU A 403 25.06 -9.65 -17.14
C GLU A 403 26.36 -9.27 -17.88
N ALA A 404 26.91 -10.22 -18.65
CA ALA A 404 28.07 -9.96 -19.49
C ALA A 404 27.83 -8.71 -20.35
N PRO A 405 28.80 -7.77 -20.43
CA PRO A 405 28.62 -6.53 -21.17
C PRO A 405 28.20 -6.88 -22.59
N TYR A 406 27.09 -6.27 -23.05
CA TYR A 406 26.61 -6.42 -24.41
C TYR A 406 27.71 -5.94 -25.37
N LEU A 407 28.52 -6.88 -25.86
CA LEU A 407 29.40 -6.63 -26.99
C LEU A 407 28.48 -6.39 -28.17
N HIS A 408 28.29 -5.11 -28.51
CA HIS A 408 27.67 -4.76 -29.78
C HIS A 408 28.40 -5.58 -30.84
N PRO A 409 27.70 -6.33 -31.72
CA PRO A 409 28.39 -7.05 -32.77
C PRO A 409 29.25 -6.02 -33.51
N SER A 410 30.57 -6.15 -33.39
CA SER A 410 31.50 -5.40 -34.21
C SER A 410 31.08 -5.63 -35.64
N THR A 411 31.09 -4.56 -36.44
CA THR A 411 30.79 -4.61 -37.88
C THR A 411 31.37 -5.90 -38.46
N PRO A 412 30.57 -6.75 -39.13
CA PRO A 412 31.13 -7.95 -39.72
C PRO A 412 32.25 -7.52 -40.67
N ASP A 413 33.44 -8.10 -40.49
CA ASP A 413 34.60 -7.95 -41.37
C ASP A 413 34.23 -8.45 -42.78
N TRP A 414 33.50 -7.64 -43.53
CA TRP A 414 33.24 -7.85 -44.96
C TRP A 414 34.42 -7.34 -45.80
N PHE A 415 35.31 -6.54 -45.21
CA PHE A 415 36.42 -5.88 -45.91
C PHE A 415 37.78 -6.57 -45.77
N SER A 416 37.88 -7.66 -45.01
CA SER A 416 39.13 -8.39 -44.80
C SER A 416 39.13 -9.70 -45.60
N PHE A 417 39.01 -9.59 -46.93
CA PHE A 417 39.28 -10.70 -47.84
C PHE A 417 40.58 -10.38 -48.59
N GLU A 418 41.72 -10.66 -47.96
CA GLU A 418 42.95 -10.86 -48.72
C GLU A 418 42.80 -12.19 -49.46
N VAL A 419 42.63 -12.09 -50.78
CA VAL A 419 42.63 -13.23 -51.69
C VAL A 419 44.09 -13.68 -51.86
N GLU A 420 44.51 -14.63 -51.03
CA GLU A 420 45.66 -15.50 -51.32
C GLU A 420 45.22 -16.95 -51.11
N GLY A 421 45.09 -17.70 -52.21
CA GLY A 421 44.77 -19.13 -52.17
C GLY A 421 44.15 -19.62 -53.48
N GLU A 422 44.86 -20.53 -54.13
CA GLU A 422 44.61 -21.07 -55.47
C GLU A 422 43.21 -21.66 -55.68
N ALA A 423 42.72 -21.47 -56.90
CA ALA A 423 41.58 -22.19 -57.44
C ALA A 423 41.96 -23.66 -57.58
N ASP A 424 41.33 -24.53 -56.79
CA ASP A 424 40.90 -25.89 -57.14
C ASP A 424 40.47 -26.61 -55.85
N ASP A 425 39.16 -26.58 -55.56
CA ASP A 425 38.40 -27.62 -54.84
C ASP A 425 37.00 -27.11 -54.47
N TYR A 426 36.14 -26.94 -55.49
CA TYR A 426 34.71 -26.67 -55.31
C TYR A 426 33.87 -27.86 -55.74
N LEU A 427 33.95 -28.98 -55.02
CA LEU A 427 32.87 -29.97 -54.99
C LEU A 427 32.75 -30.55 -53.57
N HIS A 428 31.57 -30.35 -52.97
CA HIS A 428 31.11 -30.86 -51.68
C HIS A 428 31.47 -30.07 -50.42
N THR A 429 30.79 -28.94 -50.22
CA THR A 429 30.20 -28.67 -48.90
C THR A 429 28.81 -28.07 -49.10
N SER A 430 27.80 -28.89 -48.83
CA SER A 430 26.41 -28.44 -48.69
C SER A 430 26.33 -27.45 -47.54
N PHE A 431 25.86 -26.23 -47.83
CA PHE A 431 25.47 -25.25 -46.83
C PHE A 431 24.35 -25.80 -45.94
N GLU A 432 24.69 -26.36 -44.79
CA GLU A 432 23.73 -26.62 -43.72
C GLU A 432 23.50 -25.35 -42.92
N ASN A 433 22.56 -24.55 -43.42
CA ASN A 433 21.88 -23.58 -42.58
C ASN A 433 20.90 -24.32 -41.65
N ARG A 434 21.19 -24.21 -40.34
CA ARG A 434 20.25 -23.94 -39.23
C ARG A 434 19.81 -25.07 -38.29
N HIS A 435 20.12 -24.76 -37.02
CA HIS A 435 19.34 -24.96 -35.78
C HIS A 435 19.58 -26.28 -35.04
N PHE A 436 20.57 -26.22 -34.13
CA PHE A 436 20.97 -27.23 -33.15
C PHE A 436 21.83 -28.38 -33.69
N SER A 437 23.15 -28.25 -33.52
CA SER A 437 24.15 -29.28 -33.86
C SER A 437 24.42 -30.29 -32.74
N ASP A 438 23.92 -30.06 -31.53
CA ASP A 438 24.35 -30.82 -30.37
C ASP A 438 23.34 -31.91 -29.99
N PRO A 439 23.81 -33.14 -29.67
CA PRO A 439 22.95 -34.24 -29.28
C PRO A 439 22.21 -33.95 -27.97
N VAL A 440 20.99 -34.49 -27.86
CA VAL A 440 20.13 -34.39 -26.67
C VAL A 440 20.90 -34.94 -25.46
N GLY A 441 21.22 -34.07 -24.50
CA GLY A 441 22.01 -34.40 -23.30
C GLY A 441 23.35 -33.66 -23.16
N SER A 442 23.72 -32.77 -24.08
CA SER A 442 24.92 -31.94 -23.96
C SER A 442 24.87 -31.02 -22.72
N SER A 443 26.03 -30.62 -22.21
CA SER A 443 26.18 -29.85 -20.97
C SER A 443 25.45 -28.49 -20.97
N LYS A 444 25.14 -27.92 -22.14
CA LYS A 444 24.34 -26.70 -22.28
C LYS A 444 22.84 -26.89 -21.96
N TRP A 445 22.34 -28.13 -21.90
CA TRP A 445 20.95 -28.44 -21.56
C TRP A 445 20.70 -28.57 -20.04
N ARG A 446 21.74 -28.70 -19.21
CA ARG A 446 21.56 -28.68 -17.75
C ARG A 446 21.59 -27.23 -17.27
N LYS A 447 20.40 -26.66 -17.06
CA LYS A 447 20.25 -25.62 -16.05
C LYS A 447 20.09 -26.30 -14.70
N ASP A 448 20.90 -25.86 -13.76
CA ASP A 448 21.03 -26.37 -12.41
C ASP A 448 19.66 -26.52 -11.72
N ILE A 449 19.36 -27.77 -11.35
CA ILE A 449 18.47 -28.08 -10.24
C ILE A 449 19.41 -28.62 -9.16
N LEU A 450 19.82 -27.74 -8.25
CA LEU A 450 20.15 -28.04 -6.85
C LEU A 450 19.91 -26.78 -6.03
#